data_AF-A0A2N2BII7-F1
#
_entry.id   AF-A0A2N2BII7-F1
#
_cell.length_a   1.000
_cell.length_b   1.000
_cell.length_c   1.000
_cell.angle_alpha   90.00
_cell.angle_beta   90.00
_cell.angle_gamma   90.00
#
_symmetry.space_group_name_H-M   'P 1'
#
loop_
_entity.id
_entity.type
_entity.pdbx_description
1 polymer ?
#
loop_
_entity_poly.entity_id
_entity_poly.type
_entity_poly.pdbx_seq_one_letter_code
_entity_poly.pdbx_strand_id
1 'polypeptide(L)'
;MLENTRLKVFEVEEEDLLALFTEELGINPQNESILMDLKPISKERQKSLKEFYSAYLEDSDFGKIGRIIGAPDIIIHQKIGGGSTHLDQVRLYSNKVEGKAVVSVSKITEGIFVLGLYDQIESYIDWWMDQYGGDCETTVANYMPPKIRLEEFLFLLHGIDMFRRITFENMLAYRYTEKSTLSYADFAKKMSESIGSNDIRWLLPAFLVLTPSILEEDLKLEAKHASLLMELNFLENAGQKDDGDVIMTFGEAGQITGVEFYRTWLLASGIEIKVAGKDGFETKGRFFIAPTALCNHFVHIEKEEDGLIYVNHQAYTKEQLSFQLNKQLGAFFQEEHQQVEKICSQCKNQVPEDALFCNKCGNKLS
;
A
#
# COMPACT_ATOMS: atom_id res chain seq x y z
N MET A 1 -6.72 25.02 -1.93
CA MET A 1 -5.49 25.75 -2.26
C MET A 1 -4.42 24.70 -2.54
N LEU A 2 -4.26 24.29 -3.80
CA LEU A 2 -3.23 23.34 -4.26
C LEU A 2 -2.36 24.10 -5.28
N GLU A 3 -1.55 25.03 -4.80
CA GLU A 3 -0.61 25.80 -5.64
C GLU A 3 0.85 25.35 -5.46
N ASN A 4 1.12 24.30 -4.68
CA ASN A 4 2.48 23.97 -4.25
C ASN A 4 2.98 22.54 -4.55
N THR A 5 2.32 21.79 -5.43
CA THR A 5 2.82 20.47 -5.85
C THR A 5 3.41 20.58 -7.26
N ARG A 6 4.73 20.77 -7.37
CA ARG A 6 5.41 20.73 -8.66
C ARG A 6 5.60 19.27 -9.09
N LEU A 7 4.51 18.64 -9.52
CA LEU A 7 4.58 17.35 -10.21
C LEU A 7 5.08 17.57 -11.64
N LYS A 8 6.25 17.00 -11.97
CA LYS A 8 6.69 16.88 -13.36
C LYS A 8 6.42 15.48 -13.88
N VAL A 9 5.86 15.38 -15.08
CA VAL A 9 5.50 14.10 -15.71
C VAL A 9 6.25 13.93 -17.03
N PHE A 10 6.80 12.75 -17.25
CA PHE A 10 7.40 12.32 -18.50
C PHE A 10 6.77 11.01 -18.96
N GLU A 11 6.54 10.88 -20.26
CA GLU A 11 5.99 9.67 -20.87
C GLU A 11 7.04 9.06 -21.79
N VAL A 12 7.35 7.78 -21.58
CA VAL A 12 8.42 7.10 -22.30
C VAL A 12 7.96 5.71 -22.71
N GLU A 13 8.15 5.36 -23.97
CA GLU A 13 7.89 4.00 -24.47
C GLU A 13 8.70 2.96 -23.69
N GLU A 14 8.08 1.83 -23.33
CA GLU A 14 8.70 0.75 -22.55
C GLU A 14 9.97 0.22 -23.19
N GLU A 15 9.98 0.09 -24.52
CA GLU A 15 11.17 -0.33 -25.25
C GLU A 15 12.32 0.67 -25.10
N ASP A 16 12.04 1.97 -25.05
CA ASP A 16 13.06 3.01 -25.09
C ASP A 16 13.64 3.34 -23.70
N LEU A 17 12.89 3.06 -22.61
CA LEU A 17 13.21 3.48 -21.24
C LEU A 17 14.62 3.04 -20.78
N LEU A 18 14.99 1.77 -21.04
CA LEU A 18 16.28 1.23 -20.62
C LEU A 18 17.45 1.95 -21.32
N ALA A 19 17.36 2.11 -22.63
CA ALA A 19 18.41 2.73 -23.44
C ALA A 19 18.58 4.22 -23.10
N LEU A 20 17.47 4.94 -22.91
CA LEU A 20 17.50 6.36 -22.54
C LEU A 20 18.28 6.59 -21.23
N PHE A 21 18.03 5.77 -20.21
CA PHE A 21 18.75 5.96 -18.95
C PHE A 21 20.16 5.40 -18.97
N THR A 22 20.39 4.21 -19.52
CA THR A 22 21.69 3.55 -19.41
C THR A 22 22.71 4.03 -20.44
N GLU A 23 22.28 4.21 -21.69
CA GLU A 23 23.19 4.52 -22.80
C GLU A 23 23.32 6.03 -23.00
N GLU A 24 22.22 6.77 -22.88
CA GLU A 24 22.23 8.22 -23.12
C GLU A 24 22.55 9.04 -21.87
N LEU A 25 22.04 8.63 -20.70
CA LEU A 25 22.30 9.31 -19.43
C LEU A 25 23.40 8.63 -18.59
N GLY A 26 23.95 7.50 -19.04
CA GLY A 26 25.05 6.80 -18.36
C GLY A 26 24.68 6.24 -16.98
N ILE A 27 23.39 6.00 -16.73
CA ILE A 27 22.90 5.43 -15.48
C ILE A 27 23.30 3.96 -15.42
N ASN A 28 23.88 3.54 -14.30
CA ASN A 28 24.15 2.12 -14.04
C ASN A 28 23.10 1.57 -13.07
N PRO A 29 22.12 0.76 -13.54
CA PRO A 29 21.07 0.25 -12.69
C PRO A 29 21.62 -0.67 -11.59
N GLN A 30 21.11 -0.49 -10.38
CA GLN A 30 21.42 -1.30 -9.20
C GLN A 30 20.24 -2.21 -8.84
N ASN A 31 20.41 -3.01 -7.79
CA ASN A 31 19.38 -3.94 -7.33
C ASN A 31 18.05 -3.23 -7.10
N GLU A 32 16.97 -3.90 -7.53
CA GLU A 32 15.57 -3.44 -7.43
C GLU A 32 15.22 -2.18 -8.27
N SER A 33 16.15 -1.68 -9.09
CA SER A 33 15.82 -0.72 -10.15
C SER A 33 14.85 -1.35 -11.15
N ILE A 34 13.81 -0.61 -11.57
CA ILE A 34 12.90 -1.07 -12.63
C ILE A 34 13.63 -1.30 -13.96
N LEU A 35 14.76 -0.62 -14.19
CA LEU A 35 15.54 -0.77 -15.42
C LEU A 35 16.11 -2.18 -15.55
N MET A 36 16.29 -2.90 -14.45
CA MET A 36 16.75 -4.30 -14.45
C MET A 36 15.69 -5.28 -15.00
N ASP A 37 14.41 -4.88 -15.00
CA ASP A 37 13.29 -5.71 -15.49
C ASP A 37 13.08 -5.54 -17.01
N LEU A 38 13.75 -4.56 -17.64
CA LEU A 38 13.53 -4.17 -19.03
C LEU A 38 14.47 -4.85 -20.02
N LYS A 39 14.04 -4.88 -21.28
CA LYS A 39 14.79 -5.53 -22.38
C LYS A 39 15.57 -4.49 -23.19
N PRO A 40 16.79 -4.82 -23.65
CA PRO A 40 17.53 -3.98 -24.59
C PRO A 40 16.82 -3.86 -25.95
N ILE A 41 17.02 -2.72 -26.62
CA ILE A 41 16.51 -2.45 -27.97
C ILE A 41 17.51 -2.79 -29.09
N SER A 42 17.05 -2.73 -30.33
CA SER A 42 17.92 -2.86 -31.51
C SER A 42 18.78 -1.60 -31.72
N LYS A 43 19.98 -1.80 -32.30
CA LYS A 43 20.91 -0.70 -32.63
C LYS A 43 20.36 0.33 -33.63
N GLU A 44 19.36 -0.06 -34.42
CA GLU A 44 18.71 0.81 -35.40
C GLU A 44 17.75 1.78 -34.71
N ARG A 45 16.95 1.30 -33.76
CA ARG A 45 16.05 2.10 -32.92
C ARG A 45 16.84 3.07 -32.01
N GLN A 46 17.99 2.62 -31.52
CA GLN A 46 18.88 3.40 -30.65
C GLN A 46 19.31 4.74 -31.29
N LYS A 47 19.58 4.76 -32.60
CA LYS A 47 20.01 6.00 -33.31
C LYS A 47 18.92 7.07 -33.36
N SER A 48 17.64 6.69 -33.31
CA SER A 48 16.51 7.63 -33.34
C SER A 48 16.11 8.19 -31.98
N LEU A 49 16.65 7.65 -30.87
CA LEU A 49 16.25 8.07 -29.51
C LEU A 49 16.56 9.53 -29.23
N LYS A 50 17.78 9.99 -29.57
CA LYS A 50 18.20 11.38 -29.34
C LYS A 50 17.32 12.39 -30.07
N GLU A 51 16.89 12.06 -31.28
CA GLU A 51 16.03 12.94 -32.06
C GLU A 51 14.66 13.05 -31.40
N PHE A 52 14.08 11.91 -30.99
CA PHE A 52 12.74 11.85 -30.41
C PHE A 52 12.65 12.41 -28.99
N TYR A 53 13.65 12.14 -28.14
CA TYR A 53 13.68 12.52 -26.72
C TYR A 53 14.67 13.64 -26.40
N SER A 54 15.13 14.42 -27.39
CA SER A 54 16.09 15.53 -27.20
C SER A 54 15.71 16.46 -26.05
N ALA A 55 14.45 16.92 -26.02
CA ALA A 55 13.95 17.79 -24.96
C ALA A 55 13.99 17.15 -23.55
N TYR A 56 13.80 15.83 -23.46
CA TYR A 56 13.87 15.11 -22.18
C TYR A 56 15.32 14.98 -21.73
N LEU A 57 16.23 14.64 -22.64
CA LEU A 57 17.67 14.52 -22.35
C LEU A 57 18.32 15.85 -21.94
N GLU A 58 17.73 16.98 -22.34
CA GLU A 58 18.14 18.32 -21.91
C GLU A 58 17.50 18.78 -20.59
N ASP A 59 16.43 18.13 -20.10
CA ASP A 59 15.79 18.46 -18.82
C ASP A 59 16.53 17.80 -17.65
N SER A 60 17.03 18.62 -16.73
CA SER A 60 17.74 18.14 -15.53
C SER A 60 16.89 17.23 -14.64
N ASP A 61 15.57 17.41 -14.63
CA ASP A 61 14.65 16.62 -13.82
C ASP A 61 14.44 15.22 -14.42
N PHE A 62 14.51 15.07 -15.74
CA PHE A 62 14.54 13.74 -16.37
C PHE A 62 15.83 13.00 -16.03
N GLY A 63 16.97 13.69 -16.07
CA GLY A 63 18.24 13.14 -15.60
C GLY A 63 18.21 12.73 -14.12
N LYS A 64 17.54 13.53 -13.27
CA LYS A 64 17.31 13.23 -11.85
C LYS A 64 16.45 11.97 -11.66
N ILE A 65 15.37 11.83 -12.42
CA ILE A 65 14.53 10.62 -12.42
C ILE A 65 15.40 9.38 -12.68
N GLY A 66 16.25 9.43 -13.70
CA GLY A 66 17.15 8.32 -14.05
C GLY A 66 18.07 7.90 -12.90
N ARG A 67 18.66 8.86 -12.18
CA ARG A 67 19.51 8.58 -11.01
C ARG A 67 18.74 8.00 -9.83
N ILE A 68 17.51 8.46 -9.60
CA ILE A 68 16.64 7.94 -8.53
C ILE A 68 16.22 6.49 -8.82
N ILE A 69 15.66 6.23 -10.01
CA ILE A 69 15.19 4.88 -10.35
C ILE A 69 16.33 3.91 -10.62
N GLY A 70 17.50 4.42 -11.04
CA GLY A 70 18.68 3.62 -11.34
C GLY A 70 19.38 3.07 -10.11
N ALA A 71 19.40 3.81 -9.00
CA ALA A 71 20.05 3.39 -7.77
C ALA A 71 19.20 3.78 -6.54
N PRO A 72 18.02 3.16 -6.34
CA PRO A 72 17.15 3.54 -5.24
C PRO A 72 17.69 3.07 -3.89
N ASP A 73 17.38 3.84 -2.84
CA ASP A 73 17.55 3.45 -1.43
C ASP A 73 16.22 3.01 -0.80
N ILE A 74 15.11 3.53 -1.33
CA ILE A 74 13.75 3.27 -0.84
C ILE A 74 12.87 2.95 -2.05
N ILE A 75 12.08 1.89 -1.91
CA ILE A 75 11.12 1.45 -2.92
C ILE A 75 9.78 1.25 -2.24
N ILE A 76 8.72 1.77 -2.85
CA ILE A 76 7.36 1.43 -2.48
C ILE A 76 6.73 0.69 -3.66
N HIS A 77 6.30 -0.54 -3.42
CA HIS A 77 5.45 -1.28 -4.33
C HIS A 77 4.00 -1.03 -3.99
N GLN A 78 3.27 -0.43 -4.92
CA GLN A 78 1.86 -0.16 -4.76
C GLN A 78 1.05 -0.87 -5.84
N LYS A 79 -0.03 -1.53 -5.41
CA LYS A 79 -1.06 -2.05 -6.30
C LYS A 79 -2.38 -1.40 -5.97
N ILE A 80 -3.05 -0.86 -6.97
CA ILE A 80 -4.34 -0.17 -6.83
C ILE A 80 -5.37 -0.98 -7.62
N GLY A 81 -6.58 -1.11 -7.09
CA GLY A 81 -7.67 -1.74 -7.81
C GLY A 81 -8.73 -2.30 -6.88
N GLY A 82 -9.52 -3.22 -7.38
CA GLY A 82 -10.58 -3.87 -6.62
C GLY A 82 -11.87 -3.06 -6.59
N GLY A 83 -12.93 -3.66 -6.04
CA GLY A 83 -14.28 -3.11 -6.17
C GLY A 83 -14.69 -3.04 -7.64
N SER A 84 -14.66 -1.84 -8.22
CA SER A 84 -14.93 -1.59 -9.64
C SER A 84 -13.70 -1.15 -10.45
N THR A 85 -12.56 -0.97 -9.80
CA THR A 85 -11.33 -0.44 -10.43
C THR A 85 -10.43 -1.57 -10.92
N HIS A 86 -9.82 -1.35 -12.09
CA HIS A 86 -8.85 -2.28 -12.67
C HIS A 86 -7.57 -2.36 -11.84
N LEU A 87 -6.78 -3.41 -12.05
CA LEU A 87 -5.52 -3.59 -11.36
C LEU A 87 -4.45 -2.72 -12.01
N ASP A 88 -3.94 -1.76 -11.25
CA ASP A 88 -2.80 -0.92 -11.59
C ASP A 88 -1.62 -1.16 -10.66
N GLN A 89 -0.43 -0.89 -11.16
CA GLN A 89 0.81 -0.98 -10.40
C GLN A 89 1.60 0.32 -10.51
N VAL A 90 2.00 0.83 -9.36
CA VAL A 90 2.85 2.00 -9.23
C VAL A 90 4.05 1.61 -8.38
N ARG A 91 5.25 1.92 -8.84
CA ARG A 91 6.47 1.81 -8.04
C ARG A 91 6.96 3.20 -7.70
N LEU A 92 7.18 3.49 -6.42
CA LEU A 92 7.82 4.73 -5.98
C LEU A 92 9.28 4.45 -5.67
N TYR A 93 10.14 5.36 -6.09
CA TYR A 93 11.58 5.28 -5.88
C TYR A 93 12.06 6.56 -5.19
N SER A 94 12.99 6.41 -4.26
CA SER A 94 13.78 7.52 -3.74
C SER A 94 15.24 7.08 -3.60
N ASN A 95 16.14 8.02 -3.84
CA ASN A 95 17.57 7.88 -3.67
C ASN A 95 18.01 9.05 -2.79
N LYS A 96 18.58 8.74 -1.63
CA LYS A 96 18.97 9.71 -0.60
C LYS A 96 20.02 10.70 -1.13
N VAL A 97 20.83 10.32 -2.11
CA VAL A 97 21.81 11.21 -2.77
C VAL A 97 21.12 12.31 -3.58
N GLU A 98 19.92 12.06 -4.10
CA GLU A 98 19.12 13.02 -4.87
C GLU A 98 18.17 13.86 -4.00
N GLY A 99 18.36 13.79 -2.68
CA GLY A 99 17.58 14.50 -1.67
C GLY A 99 16.24 13.82 -1.37
N LYS A 100 15.22 14.64 -1.10
CA LYS A 100 13.88 14.16 -0.67
C LYS A 100 12.97 13.70 -1.80
N ALA A 101 13.40 13.90 -3.05
CA ALA A 101 12.54 13.66 -4.20
C ALA A 101 12.09 12.20 -4.30
N VAL A 102 10.88 12.02 -4.79
CA VAL A 102 10.26 10.72 -5.02
C VAL A 102 9.83 10.63 -6.47
N VAL A 103 10.10 9.49 -7.09
CA VAL A 103 9.71 9.21 -8.47
C VAL A 103 8.65 8.12 -8.48
N SER A 104 7.47 8.39 -9.01
CA SER A 104 6.50 7.36 -9.35
C SER A 104 6.72 6.83 -10.75
N VAL A 105 6.71 5.51 -10.90
CA VAL A 105 6.77 4.82 -12.18
C VAL A 105 5.55 3.93 -12.30
N SER A 106 4.74 4.19 -13.32
CA SER A 106 3.54 3.40 -13.63
C SER A 106 3.50 3.07 -15.12
N LYS A 107 2.86 1.96 -15.48
CA LYS A 107 2.71 1.53 -16.87
C LYS A 107 1.26 1.68 -17.28
N ILE A 108 1.00 2.40 -18.37
CA ILE A 108 -0.33 2.48 -18.97
C ILE A 108 -0.51 1.37 -20.01
N THR A 109 -1.75 1.10 -20.40
CA THR A 109 -2.17 -0.05 -21.23
C THR A 109 -1.54 -0.11 -22.63
N GLU A 110 -0.86 0.95 -23.07
CA GLU A 110 -0.24 1.06 -24.41
C GLU A 110 1.26 0.76 -24.44
N GLY A 111 1.85 0.28 -23.34
CA GLY A 111 3.30 0.03 -23.29
C GLY A 111 4.12 1.29 -23.02
N ILE A 112 3.49 2.35 -22.53
CA ILE A 112 4.15 3.58 -22.12
C ILE A 112 4.33 3.58 -20.61
N PHE A 113 5.51 3.99 -20.15
CA PHE A 113 5.76 4.35 -18.77
C PHE A 113 5.49 5.83 -18.53
N VAL A 114 4.77 6.10 -17.44
CA VAL A 114 4.57 7.44 -16.90
C VAL A 114 5.48 7.60 -15.68
N LEU A 115 6.39 8.57 -15.77
CA LEU A 115 7.37 8.91 -14.74
C LEU A 115 6.94 10.23 -14.08
N GLY A 116 6.54 10.20 -12.82
CA GLY A 116 6.16 11.37 -12.04
C GLY A 116 7.23 11.74 -11.03
N LEU A 117 7.81 12.93 -11.12
CA LEU A 117 8.75 13.46 -10.13
C LEU A 117 8.02 14.38 -9.14
N TYR A 118 8.12 14.03 -7.86
CA TYR A 118 7.61 14.78 -6.72
C TYR A 118 8.79 15.33 -5.92
N ASP A 119 8.65 16.55 -5.39
CA ASP A 119 9.70 17.18 -4.60
C ASP A 119 9.98 16.42 -3.29
N GLN A 120 8.95 15.78 -2.73
CA GLN A 120 9.01 14.98 -1.50
C GLN A 120 7.84 13.99 -1.42
N ILE A 121 7.89 13.04 -0.48
CA ILE A 121 6.85 12.01 -0.32
C ILE A 121 5.49 12.59 0.09
N GLU A 122 5.48 13.68 0.86
CA GLU A 122 4.26 14.39 1.26
C GLU A 122 3.48 14.85 0.02
N SER A 123 4.19 15.33 -1.01
CA SER A 123 3.58 15.75 -2.28
C SER A 123 2.93 14.60 -3.04
N TYR A 124 3.52 13.40 -2.96
CA TYR A 124 2.91 12.19 -3.51
C TYR A 124 1.68 11.77 -2.71
N ILE A 125 1.76 11.81 -1.38
CA ILE A 125 0.66 11.45 -0.48
C ILE A 125 -0.53 12.39 -0.71
N ASP A 126 -0.30 13.71 -0.83
CA ASP A 126 -1.36 14.67 -1.13
C ASP A 126 -2.05 14.35 -2.46
N TRP A 127 -1.28 14.10 -3.52
CA TRP A 127 -1.82 13.68 -4.81
C TRP A 127 -2.61 12.36 -4.68
N TRP A 128 -2.06 11.36 -3.99
CA TRP A 128 -2.73 10.08 -3.79
C TRP A 128 -4.05 10.22 -3.01
N MET A 129 -4.06 11.05 -1.97
CA MET A 129 -5.24 11.35 -1.17
C MET A 129 -6.32 12.07 -1.96
N ASP A 130 -5.94 12.93 -2.90
CA ASP A 130 -6.88 13.60 -3.81
C ASP A 130 -7.47 12.63 -4.84
N GLN A 131 -6.70 11.65 -5.31
CA GLN A 131 -7.18 10.69 -6.31
C GLN A 131 -7.98 9.53 -5.70
N TYR A 132 -7.55 9.03 -4.54
CA TYR A 132 -8.00 7.73 -4.03
C TYR A 132 -8.58 7.79 -2.62
N GLY A 133 -8.24 8.81 -1.81
CA GLY A 133 -8.74 8.94 -0.45
C GLY A 133 -10.24 9.25 -0.42
N GLY A 134 -10.98 8.60 0.49
CA GLY A 134 -12.39 8.89 0.72
C GLY A 134 -12.58 10.24 1.42
N ASP A 135 -13.54 11.05 0.95
CA ASP A 135 -13.88 12.38 1.49
C ASP A 135 -14.71 12.32 2.79
N CYS A 136 -14.30 11.45 3.72
CA CYS A 136 -14.95 11.33 5.03
C CYS A 136 -14.35 12.34 6.03
N GLU A 137 -15.21 13.22 6.56
CA GLU A 137 -14.80 14.26 7.53
C GLU A 137 -15.07 13.87 8.98
N THR A 138 -15.95 12.89 9.21
CA THR A 138 -16.38 12.47 10.54
C THR A 138 -15.87 11.08 10.89
N THR A 139 -15.42 10.89 12.12
CA THR A 139 -15.07 9.56 12.64
C THR A 139 -16.30 8.68 12.76
N VAL A 140 -16.15 7.39 12.44
CA VAL A 140 -17.19 6.37 12.59
C VAL A 140 -16.78 5.34 13.64
N ALA A 141 -17.75 4.53 14.10
CA ALA A 141 -17.44 3.42 14.99
C ALA A 141 -16.55 2.40 14.28
N ASN A 142 -15.46 1.99 14.91
CA ASN A 142 -14.63 0.91 14.39
C ASN A 142 -15.17 -0.44 14.89
N TYR A 143 -15.78 -1.21 13.98
CA TYR A 143 -16.35 -2.53 14.27
C TYR A 143 -15.33 -3.67 14.15
N MET A 144 -14.12 -3.39 13.67
CA MET A 144 -13.02 -4.36 13.66
C MET A 144 -12.03 -4.01 14.79
N PRO A 145 -11.50 -4.99 15.52
CA PRO A 145 -10.56 -4.69 16.58
C PRO A 145 -9.27 -4.09 16.01
N PRO A 146 -8.65 -3.13 16.72
CA PRO A 146 -7.38 -2.53 16.33
C PRO A 146 -6.21 -3.50 16.17
N LYS A 147 -6.29 -4.73 16.68
CA LYS A 147 -5.22 -5.71 16.53
C LYS A 147 -5.81 -7.11 16.62
N ILE A 148 -5.68 -7.87 15.55
CA ILE A 148 -6.10 -9.27 15.45
C ILE A 148 -5.09 -10.06 14.62
N ARG A 149 -5.18 -11.39 14.65
CA ARG A 149 -4.35 -12.20 13.76
C ARG A 149 -4.72 -12.00 12.30
N LEU A 150 -3.75 -12.16 11.41
CA LEU A 150 -3.99 -12.09 9.97
C LEU A 150 -5.08 -13.07 9.53
N GLU A 151 -5.07 -14.32 10.02
CA GLU A 151 -6.10 -15.30 9.63
C GLU A 151 -7.49 -14.88 10.06
N GLU A 152 -7.65 -14.35 11.27
CA GLU A 152 -8.91 -13.81 11.78
C GLU A 152 -9.39 -12.62 10.94
N PHE A 153 -8.47 -11.76 10.51
CA PHE A 153 -8.78 -10.66 9.60
C PHE A 153 -9.30 -11.17 8.24
N LEU A 154 -8.73 -12.26 7.69
CA LEU A 154 -9.24 -12.86 6.46
C LEU A 154 -10.69 -13.37 6.61
N PHE A 155 -11.06 -13.89 7.79
CA PHE A 155 -12.44 -14.26 8.11
C PHE A 155 -13.37 -13.02 8.14
N LEU A 156 -12.92 -11.89 8.67
CA LEU A 156 -13.69 -10.64 8.66
C LEU A 156 -13.95 -10.13 7.24
N LEU A 157 -12.91 -10.08 6.40
CA LEU A 157 -13.06 -9.70 4.99
C LEU A 157 -14.02 -10.64 4.26
N HIS A 158 -13.92 -11.94 4.51
CA HIS A 158 -14.85 -12.93 3.96
C HIS A 158 -16.29 -12.72 4.45
N GLY A 159 -16.49 -12.37 5.72
CA GLY A 159 -17.80 -12.01 6.27
C GLY A 159 -18.47 -10.87 5.49
N ILE A 160 -17.71 -9.83 5.16
CA ILE A 160 -18.18 -8.69 4.35
C ILE A 160 -18.55 -9.15 2.93
N ASP A 161 -17.70 -9.96 2.30
CA ASP A 161 -17.99 -10.49 0.96
C ASP A 161 -19.21 -11.41 0.95
N MET A 162 -19.41 -12.22 1.99
CA MET A 162 -20.59 -13.07 2.12
C MET A 162 -21.86 -12.23 2.26
N PHE A 163 -21.83 -11.11 2.99
CA PHE A 163 -22.96 -10.19 3.03
C PHE A 163 -23.32 -9.68 1.64
N ARG A 164 -22.32 -9.20 0.90
CA ARG A 164 -22.49 -8.71 -0.48
C ARG A 164 -23.04 -9.79 -1.40
N ARG A 165 -22.46 -11.00 -1.35
CA ARG A 165 -22.88 -12.15 -2.15
C ARG A 165 -24.34 -12.51 -1.91
N ILE A 166 -24.73 -12.72 -0.66
CA ILE A 166 -26.11 -13.13 -0.32
C ILE A 166 -27.10 -12.03 -0.70
N THR A 167 -26.72 -10.76 -0.54
CA THR A 167 -27.53 -9.63 -1.00
C THR A 167 -27.77 -9.69 -2.51
N PHE A 168 -26.73 -9.91 -3.31
CA PHE A 168 -26.87 -10.09 -4.76
C PHE A 168 -27.70 -11.31 -5.14
N GLU A 169 -27.48 -12.45 -4.48
CA GLU A 169 -28.24 -13.67 -4.72
C GLU A 169 -29.73 -13.49 -4.42
N ASN A 170 -30.06 -12.83 -3.30
CA ASN A 170 -31.44 -12.52 -2.93
C ASN A 170 -32.09 -11.55 -3.94
N MET A 171 -31.35 -10.53 -4.40
CA MET A 171 -31.84 -9.61 -5.44
C MET A 171 -32.12 -10.34 -6.76
N LEU A 172 -31.20 -11.21 -7.21
CA LEU A 172 -31.36 -12.00 -8.43
C LEU A 172 -32.51 -13.01 -8.32
N ALA A 173 -32.78 -13.50 -7.10
CA ALA A 173 -33.89 -14.38 -6.81
C ALA A 173 -35.22 -13.64 -6.55
N TYR A 174 -35.24 -12.30 -6.61
CA TYR A 174 -36.39 -11.46 -6.26
C TYR A 174 -36.95 -11.75 -4.85
N ARG A 175 -36.07 -12.11 -3.90
CA ARG A 175 -36.43 -12.42 -2.52
C ARG A 175 -36.16 -11.22 -1.63
N TYR A 176 -37.21 -10.72 -0.97
CA TYR A 176 -37.06 -9.83 0.16
C TYR A 176 -36.85 -10.65 1.43
N THR A 177 -35.75 -10.41 2.14
CA THR A 177 -35.45 -11.04 3.42
C THR A 177 -35.01 -9.96 4.41
N GLU A 178 -35.69 -9.84 5.54
CA GLU A 178 -35.26 -8.93 6.62
C GLU A 178 -33.92 -9.37 7.23
N LYS A 179 -33.71 -10.69 7.36
CA LYS A 179 -32.45 -11.28 7.80
C LYS A 179 -31.99 -12.34 6.81
N SER A 180 -30.86 -12.06 6.16
CA SER A 180 -30.17 -13.02 5.29
C SER A 180 -29.49 -14.09 6.13
N THR A 181 -29.81 -15.36 5.86
CA THR A 181 -29.19 -16.50 6.54
C THR A 181 -28.22 -17.23 5.61
N LEU A 182 -27.16 -17.81 6.19
CA LEU A 182 -26.22 -18.70 5.51
C LEU A 182 -25.83 -19.85 6.42
N SER A 183 -25.28 -20.93 5.87
CA SER A 183 -24.76 -22.01 6.70
C SER A 183 -23.24 -21.98 6.80
N TYR A 184 -22.69 -22.53 7.89
CA TYR A 184 -21.24 -22.54 8.09
C TYR A 184 -20.52 -23.35 7.00
N ALA A 185 -21.09 -24.48 6.59
CA ALA A 185 -20.53 -25.27 5.48
C ALA A 185 -20.41 -24.45 4.19
N ASP A 186 -21.41 -23.65 3.84
CA ASP A 186 -21.35 -22.78 2.65
C ASP A 186 -20.36 -21.63 2.86
N PHE A 187 -20.38 -20.99 4.04
CA PHE A 187 -19.40 -19.95 4.40
C PHE A 187 -17.96 -20.42 4.21
N ALA A 188 -17.60 -21.58 4.78
CA ALA A 188 -16.25 -22.15 4.70
C ALA A 188 -15.88 -22.54 3.26
N LYS A 189 -16.81 -23.16 2.52
CA LYS A 189 -16.62 -23.48 1.10
C LYS A 189 -16.34 -22.23 0.29
N LYS A 190 -17.13 -21.17 0.46
CA LYS A 190 -16.95 -19.89 -0.23
C LYS A 190 -15.66 -19.18 0.15
N MET A 191 -15.16 -19.36 1.36
CA MET A 191 -13.87 -18.80 1.76
C MET A 191 -12.74 -19.41 0.92
N SER A 192 -12.73 -20.74 0.80
CA SER A 192 -11.74 -21.46 -0.01
C SER A 192 -11.82 -21.07 -1.49
N GLU A 193 -13.03 -20.94 -2.05
CA GLU A 193 -13.23 -20.45 -3.42
C GLU A 193 -12.72 -19.01 -3.60
N SER A 194 -12.99 -18.13 -2.62
CA SER A 194 -12.60 -16.73 -2.64
C SER A 194 -11.08 -16.56 -2.67
N ILE A 195 -10.36 -17.24 -1.77
CA ILE A 195 -8.89 -17.19 -1.67
C ILE A 195 -8.21 -17.56 -3.00
N GLY A 196 -8.74 -18.56 -3.71
CA GLY A 196 -8.17 -19.01 -4.98
C GLY A 196 -8.62 -18.21 -6.22
N SER A 197 -9.54 -17.25 -6.07
CA SER A 197 -10.21 -16.63 -7.23
C SER A 197 -9.41 -15.54 -7.92
N ASN A 198 -8.57 -14.80 -7.18
CA ASN A 198 -7.96 -13.53 -7.60
C ASN A 198 -8.97 -12.48 -8.11
N ASP A 199 -10.26 -12.65 -7.83
CA ASP A 199 -11.31 -11.74 -8.29
C ASP A 199 -11.41 -10.52 -7.38
N ILE A 200 -10.60 -9.50 -7.68
CA ILE A 200 -10.45 -8.27 -6.88
C ILE A 200 -11.75 -7.44 -6.73
N ARG A 201 -12.86 -7.81 -7.40
CA ARG A 201 -14.17 -7.21 -7.13
C ARG A 201 -14.71 -7.58 -5.74
N TRP A 202 -14.16 -8.63 -5.14
CA TRP A 202 -14.40 -9.07 -3.77
C TRP A 202 -13.27 -8.60 -2.85
N LEU A 203 -13.60 -8.23 -1.62
CA LEU A 203 -12.70 -7.56 -0.68
C LEU A 203 -11.57 -8.49 -0.20
N LEU A 204 -11.87 -9.75 0.15
CA LEU A 204 -10.85 -10.72 0.55
C LEU A 204 -9.84 -10.99 -0.60
N PRO A 205 -10.28 -11.32 -1.83
CA PRO A 205 -9.34 -11.47 -2.95
C PRO A 205 -8.59 -10.18 -3.26
N ALA A 206 -9.23 -9.00 -3.17
CA ALA A 206 -8.55 -7.73 -3.34
C ALA A 206 -7.42 -7.55 -2.31
N PHE A 207 -7.66 -7.84 -1.03
CA PHE A 207 -6.64 -7.80 0.00
C PHE A 207 -5.45 -8.70 -0.34
N LEU A 208 -5.70 -9.94 -0.76
CA LEU A 208 -4.66 -10.91 -1.08
C LEU A 208 -3.85 -10.56 -2.35
N VAL A 209 -4.52 -10.04 -3.38
CA VAL A 209 -3.88 -9.70 -4.66
C VAL A 209 -3.12 -8.38 -4.57
N LEU A 210 -3.71 -7.38 -3.91
CA LEU A 210 -3.19 -6.01 -3.87
C LEU A 210 -2.08 -5.86 -2.84
N THR A 211 -2.12 -6.58 -1.71
CA THR A 211 -1.06 -6.50 -0.68
C THR A 211 0.16 -7.30 -1.13
N PRO A 212 1.31 -6.68 -1.44
CA PRO A 212 2.47 -7.41 -1.94
C PRO A 212 3.00 -8.41 -0.90
N SER A 213 3.45 -9.57 -1.40
CA SER A 213 4.08 -10.66 -0.63
C SER A 213 3.27 -11.25 0.54
N ILE A 214 1.98 -10.89 0.70
CA ILE A 214 1.14 -11.46 1.78
C ILE A 214 0.88 -12.96 1.61
N LEU A 215 0.87 -13.44 0.36
CA LEU A 215 0.66 -14.84 0.01
C LEU A 215 1.92 -15.70 0.20
N GLU A 216 3.07 -15.09 0.48
CA GLU A 216 4.31 -15.81 0.80
C GLU A 216 4.34 -16.28 2.26
N GLU A 217 3.42 -15.78 3.09
CA GLU A 217 3.31 -16.10 4.51
C GLU A 217 2.58 -17.45 4.73
N ASP A 218 2.96 -18.19 5.78
CA ASP A 218 2.38 -19.50 6.13
C ASP A 218 1.00 -19.32 6.81
N LEU A 219 -0.03 -19.07 6.00
CA LEU A 219 -1.42 -18.88 6.46
C LEU A 219 -2.09 -20.20 6.83
N LYS A 220 -2.46 -20.35 8.12
CA LYS A 220 -3.17 -21.54 8.62
C LYS A 220 -4.60 -21.20 9.01
N LEU A 221 -5.52 -21.31 8.06
CA LEU A 221 -6.94 -21.07 8.32
C LEU A 221 -7.56 -22.26 9.07
N GLU A 222 -8.01 -22.01 10.29
CA GLU A 222 -8.68 -22.99 11.14
C GLU A 222 -10.09 -22.51 11.50
N ALA A 223 -11.01 -23.46 11.73
CA ALA A 223 -12.40 -23.16 12.09
C ALA A 223 -12.52 -22.26 13.34
N LYS A 224 -11.55 -22.33 14.26
CA LYS A 224 -11.52 -21.49 15.47
C LYS A 224 -11.44 -20.00 15.13
N HIS A 225 -10.82 -19.60 14.02
CA HIS A 225 -10.72 -18.19 13.63
C HIS A 225 -12.09 -17.60 13.24
N ALA A 226 -13.06 -18.43 12.88
CA ALA A 226 -14.43 -17.99 12.61
C ALA A 226 -15.18 -17.58 13.89
N SER A 227 -14.74 -18.00 15.09
CA SER A 227 -15.42 -17.61 16.34
C SER A 227 -15.38 -16.11 16.57
N LEU A 228 -14.32 -15.44 16.09
CA LEU A 228 -14.18 -13.99 16.15
C LEU A 228 -15.37 -13.28 15.49
N LEU A 229 -15.94 -13.83 14.41
CA LEU A 229 -17.09 -13.21 13.73
C LEU A 229 -18.32 -13.16 14.64
N MET A 230 -18.49 -14.15 15.52
CA MET A 230 -19.57 -14.17 16.50
C MET A 230 -19.28 -13.21 17.66
N GLU A 231 -18.03 -13.19 18.14
CA GLU A 231 -17.58 -12.31 19.22
C GLU A 231 -17.72 -10.82 18.87
N LEU A 232 -17.50 -10.48 17.59
CA LEU A 232 -17.60 -9.11 17.07
C LEU A 232 -18.99 -8.74 16.57
N ASN A 233 -20.00 -9.60 16.76
CA ASN A 233 -21.35 -9.40 16.24
C ASN A 233 -21.41 -9.20 14.70
N PHE A 234 -20.46 -9.80 13.97
CA PHE A 234 -20.48 -9.87 12.52
C PHE A 234 -21.48 -10.94 12.04
N LEU A 235 -21.47 -12.09 12.72
CA LEU A 235 -22.40 -13.17 12.51
C LEU A 235 -23.07 -13.52 13.85
N GLU A 236 -24.29 -14.07 13.78
CA GLU A 236 -25.04 -14.58 14.93
C GLU A 236 -25.49 -16.01 14.63
N ASN A 237 -25.53 -16.88 15.64
CA ASN A 237 -26.13 -18.20 15.51
C ASN A 237 -27.66 -18.08 15.41
N ALA A 238 -28.22 -18.48 14.26
CA ALA A 238 -29.65 -18.47 13.97
C ALA A 238 -30.31 -19.85 14.11
N GLY A 239 -29.56 -20.88 14.50
CA GLY A 239 -30.02 -22.25 14.70
C GLY A 239 -29.11 -23.28 14.05
N GLN A 240 -29.67 -24.47 13.83
CA GLN A 240 -28.94 -25.61 13.28
C GLN A 240 -29.87 -26.37 12.32
N LYS A 241 -29.31 -26.89 11.23
CA LYS A 241 -30.02 -27.81 10.32
C LYS A 241 -30.09 -29.22 10.93
N ASP A 242 -30.95 -30.07 10.37
CA ASP A 242 -31.11 -31.47 10.77
C ASP A 242 -29.83 -32.30 10.64
N ASP A 243 -28.93 -31.92 9.72
CA ASP A 243 -27.62 -32.56 9.51
C ASP A 243 -26.53 -32.06 10.47
N GLY A 244 -26.87 -31.13 11.36
CA GLY A 244 -25.95 -30.54 12.33
C GLY A 244 -25.20 -29.30 11.84
N ASP A 245 -25.42 -28.83 10.60
CA ASP A 245 -24.78 -27.62 10.08
C ASP A 245 -25.35 -26.36 10.76
N VAL A 246 -24.46 -25.46 11.19
CA VAL A 246 -24.85 -24.24 11.91
C VAL A 246 -25.42 -23.23 10.91
N ILE A 247 -26.59 -22.67 11.22
CA ILE A 247 -27.21 -21.58 10.47
C ILE A 247 -26.80 -20.27 11.14
N MET A 248 -26.33 -19.33 10.34
CA MET A 248 -25.86 -18.02 10.78
C MET A 248 -26.69 -16.92 10.11
N THR A 249 -26.82 -15.79 10.77
CA THR A 249 -27.31 -14.52 10.20
C THR A 249 -26.26 -13.45 10.41
N PHE A 250 -26.34 -12.34 9.68
CA PHE A 250 -25.50 -11.17 9.96
C PHE A 250 -26.00 -10.45 11.22
N GLY A 251 -25.09 -10.25 12.18
CA GLY A 251 -25.29 -9.37 13.32
C GLY A 251 -25.15 -7.90 12.93
N GLU A 252 -25.28 -7.00 13.90
CA GLU A 252 -25.29 -5.55 13.65
C GLU A 252 -24.00 -5.06 12.96
N ALA A 253 -22.83 -5.45 13.48
CA ALA A 253 -21.54 -5.04 12.92
C ALA A 253 -21.34 -5.57 11.48
N GLY A 254 -21.76 -6.80 11.24
CA GLY A 254 -21.67 -7.44 9.92
C GLY A 254 -22.61 -6.80 8.90
N GLN A 255 -23.82 -6.41 9.32
CA GLN A 255 -24.74 -5.68 8.46
C GLN A 255 -24.23 -4.27 8.14
N ILE A 256 -23.79 -3.50 9.13
CA ILE A 256 -23.30 -2.12 8.92
C ILE A 256 -22.09 -2.13 7.98
N THR A 257 -21.07 -2.93 8.30
CA THR A 257 -19.85 -3.03 7.49
C THR A 257 -20.14 -3.63 6.11
N GLY A 258 -21.00 -4.65 6.04
CA GLY A 258 -21.44 -5.26 4.79
C GLY A 258 -22.15 -4.27 3.86
N VAL A 259 -23.05 -3.44 4.40
CA VAL A 259 -23.76 -2.40 3.64
C VAL A 259 -22.82 -1.30 3.17
N GLU A 260 -21.87 -0.89 4.01
CA GLU A 260 -20.85 0.09 3.67
C GLU A 260 -20.04 -0.32 2.43
N PHE A 261 -19.43 -1.51 2.47
CA PHE A 261 -18.65 -2.04 1.35
C PHE A 261 -19.52 -2.41 0.14
N TYR A 262 -20.76 -2.84 0.36
CA TYR A 262 -21.71 -3.09 -0.72
C TYR A 262 -22.03 -1.81 -1.51
N ARG A 263 -22.22 -0.68 -0.83
CA ARG A 263 -22.71 0.55 -1.46
C ARG A 263 -21.62 1.50 -1.95
N THR A 264 -20.48 1.54 -1.27
CA THR A 264 -19.57 2.69 -1.38
C THR A 264 -18.10 2.33 -1.57
N TRP A 265 -17.73 1.04 -1.52
CA TRP A 265 -16.37 0.62 -1.81
C TRP A 265 -16.14 0.51 -3.32
N LEU A 266 -15.23 1.34 -3.83
CA LEU A 266 -14.92 1.43 -5.26
C LEU A 266 -13.52 0.94 -5.61
N LEU A 267 -12.58 1.03 -4.68
CA LEU A 267 -11.17 0.67 -4.87
C LEU A 267 -10.48 0.37 -3.54
N ALA A 268 -9.34 -0.29 -3.62
CA ALA A 268 -8.38 -0.46 -2.56
C ALA A 268 -6.95 -0.26 -3.09
N SER A 269 -6.01 -0.09 -2.17
CA SER A 269 -4.59 0.04 -2.45
C SER A 269 -3.78 -0.80 -1.46
N GLY A 270 -2.98 -1.73 -1.98
CA GLY A 270 -1.95 -2.42 -1.21
C GLY A 270 -0.59 -1.74 -1.41
N ILE A 271 0.17 -1.61 -0.33
CA ILE A 271 1.46 -0.91 -0.29
C ILE A 271 2.47 -1.79 0.44
N GLU A 272 3.65 -1.97 -0.13
CA GLU A 272 4.81 -2.54 0.57
C GLU A 272 5.98 -1.55 0.44
N ILE A 273 6.63 -1.23 1.56
CA ILE A 273 7.84 -0.40 1.57
C ILE A 273 9.06 -1.26 1.83
N LYS A 274 10.08 -1.11 0.98
CA LYS A 274 11.38 -1.78 1.07
C LYS A 274 12.46 -0.72 1.16
N VAL A 275 13.42 -0.92 2.06
CA VAL A 275 14.55 -0.01 2.28
C VAL A 275 15.86 -0.77 2.12
N ALA A 276 16.83 -0.16 1.44
CA ALA A 276 18.16 -0.72 1.27
C ALA A 276 18.86 -0.85 2.64
N GLY A 277 19.27 -2.07 2.97
CA GLY A 277 20.10 -2.43 4.11
C GLY A 277 21.47 -2.95 3.67
N LYS A 278 22.28 -3.41 4.64
CA LYS A 278 23.64 -3.92 4.37
C LYS A 278 23.66 -5.17 3.48
N ASP A 279 22.65 -6.02 3.61
CA ASP A 279 22.57 -7.33 2.96
C ASP A 279 21.54 -7.38 1.81
N GLY A 280 21.00 -6.22 1.42
CA GLY A 280 19.95 -6.09 0.41
C GLY A 280 18.75 -5.28 0.91
N PHE A 281 17.66 -5.31 0.16
CA PHE A 281 16.43 -4.62 0.54
C PHE A 281 15.63 -5.41 1.57
N GLU A 282 15.16 -4.71 2.60
CA GLU A 282 14.33 -5.26 3.66
C GLU A 282 12.94 -4.62 3.63
N THR A 283 11.88 -5.43 3.72
CA THR A 283 10.51 -4.93 3.87
C THR A 283 10.33 -4.30 5.25
N LYS A 284 9.94 -3.01 5.29
CA LYS A 284 9.75 -2.24 6.51
C LYS A 284 8.28 -2.06 6.92
N GLY A 285 7.35 -2.32 6.01
CA GLY A 285 5.93 -2.20 6.29
C GLY A 285 5.07 -2.65 5.13
N ARG A 286 3.87 -3.12 5.46
CA ARG A 286 2.84 -3.51 4.50
C ARG A 286 1.51 -2.91 4.93
N PHE A 287 0.84 -2.24 4.01
CA PHE A 287 -0.41 -1.56 4.27
C PHE A 287 -1.46 -1.96 3.24
N PHE A 288 -2.71 -1.96 3.67
CA PHE A 288 -3.87 -2.08 2.79
C PHE A 288 -4.86 -0.97 3.15
N ILE A 289 -5.32 -0.25 2.13
CA ILE A 289 -6.21 0.89 2.30
C ILE A 289 -7.45 0.63 1.45
N ALA A 290 -8.63 0.62 2.06
CA ALA A 290 -9.91 0.47 1.37
C ALA A 290 -10.83 1.64 1.72
N PRO A 291 -10.79 2.73 0.92
CA PRO A 291 -11.69 3.87 1.10
C PRO A 291 -13.14 3.52 0.81
N THR A 292 -14.04 4.01 1.66
CA THR A 292 -15.50 4.01 1.45
C THR A 292 -16.02 5.44 1.60
N ALA A 293 -17.33 5.66 1.43
CA ALA A 293 -17.91 6.98 1.71
C ALA A 293 -17.98 7.31 3.21
N LEU A 294 -17.87 6.29 4.09
CA LEU A 294 -17.97 6.49 5.53
C LEU A 294 -16.61 6.68 6.18
N CYS A 295 -15.61 5.91 5.75
CA CYS A 295 -14.26 6.03 6.28
C CYS A 295 -13.19 5.52 5.31
N ASN A 296 -11.93 5.83 5.64
CA ASN A 296 -10.78 5.19 5.03
C ASN A 296 -10.35 4.01 5.92
N HIS A 297 -10.66 2.78 5.53
CA HIS A 297 -10.15 1.61 6.25
C HIS A 297 -8.65 1.48 5.98
N PHE A 298 -7.85 1.67 7.02
CA PHE A 298 -6.40 1.53 6.98
C PHE A 298 -6.01 0.27 7.75
N VAL A 299 -5.23 -0.59 7.10
CA VAL A 299 -4.76 -1.86 7.63
C VAL A 299 -3.24 -1.84 7.60
N HIS A 300 -2.60 -1.96 8.76
CA HIS A 300 -1.17 -2.18 8.89
C HIS A 300 -0.91 -3.65 9.21
N ILE A 301 0.03 -4.27 8.50
CA ILE A 301 0.38 -5.68 8.67
C ILE A 301 1.79 -5.75 9.26
N GLU A 302 1.89 -6.33 10.44
CA GLU A 302 3.14 -6.43 11.20
C GLU A 302 3.41 -7.88 11.59
N LYS A 303 4.67 -8.28 11.52
CA LYS A 303 5.15 -9.54 12.08
C LYS A 303 5.74 -9.26 13.46
N GLU A 304 5.22 -9.92 14.48
CA GLU A 304 5.69 -9.72 15.86
C GLU A 304 6.83 -10.67 16.23
N GLU A 305 7.40 -10.50 17.43
CA GLU A 305 8.52 -11.29 17.96
C GLU A 305 8.18 -12.80 18.06
N ASP A 306 6.89 -13.14 18.19
CA ASP A 306 6.40 -14.52 18.21
C ASP A 306 6.41 -15.19 16.81
N GLY A 307 6.76 -14.42 15.76
CA GLY A 307 6.77 -14.86 14.38
C GLY A 307 5.39 -14.92 13.72
N LEU A 308 4.32 -14.57 14.45
CA LEU A 308 2.96 -14.48 13.93
C LEU A 308 2.73 -13.11 13.29
N ILE A 309 1.71 -13.05 12.44
CA ILE A 309 1.35 -11.86 11.70
C ILE A 309 0.04 -11.29 12.24
N TYR A 310 0.09 -10.02 12.59
CA TYR A 310 -1.04 -9.28 13.10
C TYR A 310 -1.44 -8.18 12.13
N VAL A 311 -2.73 -7.90 12.13
CA VAL A 311 -3.35 -6.81 11.40
C VAL A 311 -3.81 -5.77 12.40
N ASN A 312 -3.37 -4.53 12.21
CA ASN A 312 -3.92 -3.37 12.89
C ASN A 312 -4.84 -2.60 11.95
N HIS A 313 -6.14 -2.67 12.21
CA HIS A 313 -7.16 -1.96 11.44
C HIS A 313 -7.64 -0.70 12.16
N GLN A 314 -7.76 0.39 11.41
CA GLN A 314 -8.35 1.65 11.86
C GLN A 314 -9.29 2.22 10.78
N ALA A 315 -10.37 2.86 11.22
CA ALA A 315 -11.26 3.64 10.37
C ALA A 315 -10.91 5.12 10.50
N TYR A 316 -10.32 5.71 9.47
CA TYR A 316 -9.85 7.09 9.50
C TYR A 316 -10.72 8.05 8.69
N THR A 317 -10.77 9.32 9.12
CA THR A 317 -11.16 10.44 8.25
C THR A 317 -10.09 10.68 7.18
N LYS A 318 -10.38 11.49 6.16
CA LYS A 318 -9.39 11.87 5.14
C LYS A 318 -8.14 12.50 5.75
N GLU A 319 -8.32 13.45 6.67
CA GLU A 319 -7.22 14.12 7.38
C GLU A 319 -6.40 13.14 8.21
N GLN A 320 -7.07 12.24 8.95
CA GLN A 320 -6.40 11.23 9.77
C GLN A 320 -5.60 10.25 8.90
N LEU A 321 -6.14 9.80 7.76
CA LEU A 321 -5.41 8.93 6.85
C LEU A 321 -4.17 9.65 6.30
N SER A 322 -4.31 10.90 5.83
CA SER A 322 -3.17 11.68 5.33
C SER A 322 -2.08 11.81 6.38
N PHE A 323 -2.44 12.13 7.62
CA PHE A 323 -1.48 12.18 8.73
C PHE A 323 -0.79 10.83 8.96
N GLN A 324 -1.54 9.73 8.94
CA GLN A 324 -0.98 8.39 9.15
C GLN A 324 -0.08 7.95 8.01
N LEU A 325 -0.43 8.24 6.75
CA LEU A 325 0.45 7.96 5.61
C LEU A 325 1.74 8.76 5.70
N ASN A 326 1.68 10.04 6.04
CA ASN A 326 2.86 10.87 6.25
C ASN A 326 3.72 10.36 7.40
N LYS A 327 3.10 9.92 8.51
CA LYS A 327 3.82 9.33 9.64
C LYS A 327 4.50 8.01 9.26
N GLN A 328 3.76 7.09 8.64
CA GLN A 328 4.23 5.72 8.38
C GLN A 328 5.18 5.68 7.20
N LEU A 329 4.87 6.34 6.09
CA LEU A 329 5.73 6.37 4.90
C LEU A 329 6.83 7.41 5.07
N GLY A 330 6.49 8.63 5.49
CA GLY A 330 7.45 9.74 5.58
C GLY A 330 8.62 9.49 6.51
N ALA A 331 8.45 8.67 7.56
CA ALA A 331 9.54 8.28 8.45
C ALA A 331 10.74 7.65 7.72
N PHE A 332 10.52 7.01 6.56
CA PHE A 332 11.58 6.39 5.77
C PHE A 332 12.29 7.38 4.83
N PHE A 333 11.62 8.47 4.44
CA PHE A 333 12.13 9.49 3.52
C PHE A 333 12.73 10.70 4.25
N GLN A 334 12.61 10.75 5.57
CA GLN A 334 13.37 11.69 6.37
C GLN A 334 14.86 11.36 6.22
N GLU A 335 15.66 12.39 5.92
CA GLU A 335 17.09 12.27 6.07
C GLU A 335 17.34 11.77 7.50
N GLU A 336 18.04 10.64 7.64
CA GLU A 336 18.84 10.48 8.84
C GLU A 336 19.71 11.73 8.84
N HIS A 337 19.32 12.74 9.60
CA HIS A 337 20.28 13.61 10.22
C HIS A 337 21.13 12.65 11.06
N GLN A 338 22.12 12.02 10.43
CA GLN A 338 23.43 11.96 11.02
C GLN A 338 23.69 13.41 11.39
N GLN A 339 23.28 13.77 12.61
CA GLN A 339 23.82 14.94 13.27
C GLN A 339 25.30 14.82 13.02
N VAL A 340 25.87 15.74 12.25
CA VAL A 340 27.30 15.73 12.00
C VAL A 340 27.91 15.98 13.37
N GLU A 341 28.25 14.89 14.06
CA GLU A 341 28.65 14.97 15.45
C GLU A 341 29.95 15.76 15.50
N LYS A 342 29.89 16.96 16.10
CA LYS A 342 31.11 17.66 16.44
C LYS A 342 31.84 16.80 17.46
N ILE A 343 33.15 16.68 17.34
CA ILE A 343 33.96 16.03 18.37
C ILE A 343 34.44 17.11 19.30
N CYS A 344 34.11 17.00 20.59
CA CYS A 344 34.61 17.92 21.59
C CYS A 344 36.14 17.93 21.57
N SER A 345 36.74 19.10 21.32
CA SER A 345 38.19 19.27 21.23
C SER A 345 38.93 18.81 22.48
N GLN A 346 38.30 18.93 23.65
CA GLN A 346 38.88 18.65 24.97
C GLN A 346 38.74 17.19 25.41
N CYS A 347 37.54 16.60 25.36
CA CYS A 347 37.29 15.25 25.91
C CYS A 347 37.01 14.19 24.84
N LYS A 348 37.03 14.58 23.56
CA LYS A 348 36.75 13.73 22.40
C LYS A 348 35.36 13.07 22.39
N ASN A 349 34.45 13.54 23.25
CA ASN A 349 33.06 13.09 23.22
C ASN A 349 32.37 13.60 21.95
N GLN A 350 31.60 12.73 21.30
CA GLN A 350 30.69 13.09 20.23
C GLN A 350 29.53 13.91 20.81
N VAL A 351 29.20 15.01 20.15
CA VAL A 351 28.17 15.96 20.59
C VAL A 351 27.37 16.41 19.36
N PRO A 352 26.05 16.66 19.51
CA PRO A 352 25.21 17.19 18.43
C PRO A 352 25.81 18.45 17.79
N GLU A 353 25.58 18.67 16.49
CA GLU A 353 26.16 19.81 15.74
C GLU A 353 25.74 21.18 16.32
N ASP A 354 24.52 21.24 16.87
CA ASP A 354 23.90 22.42 17.48
C ASP A 354 24.27 22.60 18.97
N ALA A 355 25.04 21.68 19.56
CA ALA A 355 25.46 21.79 20.95
C ALA A 355 26.44 22.97 21.14
N LEU A 356 26.06 23.94 21.97
CA LEU A 356 26.94 25.05 22.39
C LEU A 356 27.99 24.61 23.42
N PHE A 357 27.72 23.53 24.16
CA PHE A 357 28.58 22.99 25.21
C PHE A 357 28.63 21.46 25.13
N CYS A 358 29.79 20.89 25.47
CA CYS A 358 29.93 19.46 25.58
C CYS A 358 29.16 18.92 26.80
N ASN A 359 28.21 18.02 26.57
CA ASN A 359 27.41 17.36 27.60
C ASN A 359 28.24 16.53 28.62
N LYS A 360 29.49 16.19 28.32
CA LYS A 360 30.35 15.39 29.21
C LYS A 360 31.33 16.23 30.04
N CYS A 361 31.94 17.26 29.46
CA CYS A 361 32.97 18.04 30.14
C CYS A 361 32.65 19.54 30.31
N GLY A 362 31.51 20.00 29.79
CA GLY A 362 31.09 21.41 29.88
C GLY A 362 31.89 22.38 29.00
N ASN A 363 32.83 21.89 28.18
CA ASN A 363 33.60 22.75 27.29
C ASN A 363 32.71 23.41 26.24
N LYS A 364 32.90 24.72 26.01
CA LYS A 364 32.18 25.44 24.96
C LYS A 364 32.67 24.98 23.58
N LEU A 365 31.74 24.61 22.72
CA LEU A 365 32.00 24.15 21.36
C LEU A 365 31.93 25.37 20.42
N SER A 366 32.94 25.53 19.55
CA SER A 366 33.05 26.64 18.59
C SER A 366 32.24 26.42 17.32
#